data_AF-A0AAD3DSA6-F1
#
_entry.id   AF-A0AAD3DSA6-F1
#
_cell.length_a   1.000
_cell.length_b   1.000
_cell.length_c   1.000
_cell.angle_alpha   90.00
_cell.angle_beta   90.00
_cell.angle_gamma   90.00
#
_symmetry.space_group_name_H-M   'P 1'
#
loop_
_entity.id
_entity.type
_entity.pdbx_description
1 polymer ?
#
loop_
_entity_poly.entity_id
_entity_poly.type
_entity_poly.pdbx_seq_one_letter_code
_entity_poly.pdbx_strand_id
1 'polypeptide(L)'
;MTIDESGIELFVSGRLCLFGEHTDWAGEHKGRNESILEGKTIVVGTQEGIYAAAKRLEEKVLRITTTDNHGNKTGPEELILEPAALLAVARAGGFLSYVAGTCYRLLVSHEVPGGLQLDNHTTTLHMSKGLSSSAAICVMVARAFNRVFDLRLTTRGEMELAYLGEVATPSKCGRMDQACAYGSVPVLMTFDADILTVQRVQLAAPLHLVLVDLGATKDTTTILRSLQRAYPKPETPHQEGLHRLLGPLNHRITGQALQAMAAGDTRRLGELMLEAQRLFDELAGPLCPEQLTAPVLHKVLSYAGIQDLIWGGKGVGSQGDGTAQLLCRGPEEQAKVCAVLTSELGMECMPLTVNPVAAG
;
A
#
# COMPACT_ATOMS: atom_id res chain seq x y z
N MET A 1 0.66 -33.09 13.12
CA MET A 1 1.88 -32.34 12.79
C MET A 1 2.20 -31.50 14.00
N THR A 2 3.15 -31.93 14.81
CA THR A 2 3.60 -31.23 16.02
C THR A 2 4.13 -29.87 15.59
N ILE A 3 3.46 -28.80 16.03
CA ILE A 3 3.94 -27.43 15.84
C ILE A 3 5.21 -27.32 16.69
N ASP A 4 6.34 -27.14 16.04
CA ASP A 4 7.66 -26.92 16.63
C ASP A 4 7.58 -25.82 17.71
N GLU A 5 8.31 -25.98 18.83
CA GLU A 5 8.47 -24.96 19.87
C GLU A 5 9.05 -23.64 19.30
N SER A 6 9.61 -23.68 18.09
CA SER A 6 10.15 -22.52 17.37
C SER A 6 9.10 -21.48 16.98
N GLY A 7 7.82 -21.82 16.82
CA GLY A 7 6.81 -20.91 16.26
C GLY A 7 6.92 -20.71 14.75
N ILE A 8 5.94 -20.00 14.17
CA ILE A 8 5.84 -19.72 12.73
C ILE A 8 6.36 -18.32 12.45
N GLU A 9 7.42 -18.24 11.63
CA GLU A 9 7.96 -16.98 11.14
C GLU A 9 7.09 -16.37 10.03
N LEU A 10 6.88 -15.07 10.12
CA LEU A 10 6.02 -14.28 9.26
C LEU A 10 6.79 -13.06 8.73
N PHE A 11 6.54 -12.74 7.48
CA PHE A 11 6.92 -11.48 6.87
C PHE A 11 5.71 -10.83 6.20
N VAL A 12 5.55 -9.52 6.39
CA VAL A 12 4.58 -8.70 5.66
C VAL A 12 5.28 -7.42 5.22
N SER A 13 5.32 -7.16 3.91
CA SER A 13 5.98 -5.98 3.37
C SER A 13 5.15 -4.71 3.61
N GLY A 14 5.73 -3.54 3.38
CA GLY A 14 4.96 -2.37 2.95
C GLY A 14 4.41 -2.54 1.53
N ARG A 15 3.83 -1.48 0.97
CA ARG A 15 3.37 -1.46 -0.44
C ARG A 15 3.67 -0.14 -1.16
N LEU A 16 3.98 -0.26 -2.44
CA LEU A 16 4.12 0.85 -3.37
C LEU A 16 3.11 0.70 -4.51
N CYS A 17 2.30 1.73 -4.74
CA CYS A 17 1.50 1.83 -5.96
C CYS A 17 2.39 2.33 -7.09
N LEU A 18 2.64 1.50 -8.11
CA LEU A 18 3.38 1.90 -9.30
C LEU A 18 2.49 2.75 -10.22
N PHE A 19 1.22 2.36 -10.37
CA PHE A 19 0.25 3.05 -11.21
C PHE A 19 -1.17 2.91 -10.65
N GLY A 20 -1.97 3.97 -10.79
CA GLY A 20 -3.42 3.91 -10.57
C GLY A 20 -3.88 4.36 -9.20
N GLU A 21 -3.15 5.24 -8.51
CA GLU A 21 -3.60 5.81 -7.25
C GLU A 21 -5.02 6.36 -7.34
N HIS A 22 -5.74 6.30 -6.21
CA HIS A 22 -7.12 6.76 -6.06
C HIS A 22 -8.18 5.95 -6.82
N THR A 23 -7.79 5.06 -7.73
CA THR A 23 -8.79 4.28 -8.48
C THR A 23 -9.47 3.20 -7.64
N ASP A 24 -8.88 2.85 -6.49
CA ASP A 24 -9.43 1.89 -5.54
C ASP A 24 -10.79 2.32 -4.99
N TRP A 25 -10.89 3.56 -4.49
CA TRP A 25 -12.18 4.10 -4.05
C TRP A 25 -13.03 4.64 -5.21
N ALA A 26 -12.43 5.07 -6.32
CA ALA A 26 -13.20 5.55 -7.47
C ALA A 26 -14.03 4.42 -8.10
N GLY A 27 -13.43 3.23 -8.24
CA GLY A 27 -14.08 2.03 -8.80
C GLY A 27 -15.26 1.54 -7.95
N GLU A 28 -15.25 1.77 -6.63
CA GLU A 28 -16.36 1.42 -5.73
C GLU A 28 -17.66 2.16 -6.10
N HIS A 29 -17.58 3.32 -6.75
CA HIS A 29 -18.75 4.08 -7.16
C HIS A 29 -19.47 3.52 -8.39
N LYS A 30 -18.90 2.55 -9.12
CA LYS A 30 -19.53 1.93 -10.29
C LYS A 30 -20.89 1.31 -9.98
N GLY A 31 -21.07 0.72 -8.79
CA GLY A 31 -22.37 0.23 -8.32
C GLY A 31 -23.43 1.31 -8.11
N ARG A 32 -23.05 2.59 -8.13
CA ARG A 32 -23.94 3.75 -7.98
C ARG A 32 -24.11 4.56 -9.28
N ASN A 33 -23.21 4.36 -10.24
CA ASN A 33 -23.25 5.01 -11.55
C ASN A 33 -22.53 4.13 -12.59
N GLU A 34 -23.29 3.56 -13.52
CA GLU A 34 -22.79 2.63 -14.55
C GLU A 34 -21.81 3.28 -15.54
N SER A 35 -21.76 4.61 -15.64
CA SER A 35 -20.78 5.31 -16.48
C SER A 35 -19.37 5.33 -15.90
N ILE A 36 -19.22 4.97 -14.62
CA ILE A 36 -17.91 4.86 -13.97
C ILE A 36 -17.30 3.51 -14.34
N LEU A 37 -16.03 3.52 -14.76
CA LEU A 37 -15.27 2.31 -15.05
C LEU A 37 -14.72 1.69 -13.77
N GLU A 38 -14.38 0.39 -13.82
CA GLU A 38 -13.65 -0.24 -12.72
C GLU A 38 -12.30 0.45 -12.49
N GLY A 39 -11.85 0.52 -11.24
CA GLY A 39 -10.52 1.05 -10.92
C GLY A 39 -9.43 0.01 -11.15
N LYS A 40 -8.23 0.42 -11.60
CA LYS A 40 -7.09 -0.49 -11.77
C LYS A 40 -5.83 0.08 -11.13
N THR A 41 -5.21 -0.68 -10.25
CA THR A 41 -3.90 -0.35 -9.67
C THR A 41 -2.87 -1.45 -9.95
N ILE A 42 -1.63 -1.04 -10.21
CA ILE A 42 -0.47 -1.94 -10.21
C ILE A 42 0.31 -1.64 -8.94
N VAL A 43 0.42 -2.63 -8.06
CA VAL A 43 1.01 -2.49 -6.72
C VAL A 43 2.09 -3.54 -6.54
N VAL A 44 3.14 -3.20 -5.79
CA VAL A 44 4.20 -4.13 -5.40
C VAL A 44 4.52 -3.96 -3.93
N GLY A 45 4.84 -5.04 -3.23
CA GLY A 45 5.35 -4.96 -1.86
C GLY A 45 6.80 -4.48 -1.81
N THR A 46 7.15 -3.78 -0.73
CA THR A 46 8.53 -3.36 -0.46
C THR A 46 9.38 -4.53 0.05
N GLN A 47 10.70 -4.37 0.06
CA GLN A 47 11.61 -5.32 0.71
C GLN A 47 11.64 -5.11 2.24
N GLU A 48 11.28 -3.92 2.69
CA GLU A 48 11.07 -3.55 4.07
C GLU A 48 9.67 -3.96 4.53
N GLY A 49 9.54 -4.31 5.80
CA GLY A 49 8.31 -4.87 6.32
C GLY A 49 8.32 -5.11 7.81
N ILE A 50 7.38 -5.95 8.23
CA ILE A 50 7.18 -6.42 9.59
C ILE A 50 7.58 -7.90 9.61
N TYR A 51 8.50 -8.24 10.52
CA TYR A 51 8.92 -9.61 10.80
C TYR A 51 8.35 -10.01 12.16
N ALA A 52 7.67 -11.15 12.18
CA ALA A 52 7.01 -11.60 13.40
C ALA A 52 7.03 -13.11 13.56
N ALA A 53 7.05 -13.56 14.81
CA ALA A 53 6.88 -14.96 15.18
C ALA A 53 5.49 -15.17 15.78
N ALA A 54 4.78 -16.19 15.31
CA ALA A 54 3.46 -16.55 15.78
C ALA A 54 3.46 -17.94 16.43
N LYS A 55 2.88 -18.06 17.63
CA LYS A 55 2.75 -19.32 18.37
C LYS A 55 1.33 -19.52 18.85
N ARG A 56 0.87 -20.77 18.85
CA ARG A 56 -0.43 -21.12 19.42
C ARG A 56 -0.39 -20.99 20.94
N LEU A 57 -1.47 -20.48 21.52
CA LEU A 57 -1.76 -20.53 22.95
C LEU A 57 -3.00 -21.41 23.18
N GLU A 58 -3.07 -22.04 24.35
CA GLU A 58 -4.27 -22.78 24.76
C GLU A 58 -5.35 -21.82 25.27
N GLU A 59 -4.98 -20.75 25.95
CA GLU A 59 -5.92 -19.73 26.43
C GLU A 59 -6.47 -18.91 25.26
N LYS A 60 -7.76 -18.57 25.26
CA LYS A 60 -8.40 -17.74 24.22
C LYS A 60 -8.06 -16.25 24.36
N VAL A 61 -6.78 -15.94 24.21
CA VAL A 61 -6.22 -14.58 24.22
C VAL A 61 -5.26 -14.38 23.05
N LEU A 62 -5.10 -13.13 22.61
CA LEU A 62 -3.97 -12.71 21.79
C LEU A 62 -2.98 -11.98 22.69
N ARG A 63 -1.76 -12.50 22.81
CA ARG A 63 -0.63 -11.80 23.44
C ARG A 63 0.26 -11.22 22.35
N ILE A 64 0.36 -9.90 22.27
CA ILE A 64 1.14 -9.23 21.22
C ILE A 64 2.28 -8.39 21.80
N THR A 65 3.49 -8.60 21.29
CA THR A 65 4.64 -7.71 21.50
C THR A 65 5.02 -7.09 20.17
N THR A 66 5.31 -5.78 20.15
CA THR A 66 5.65 -5.06 18.92
C THR A 66 6.94 -4.29 19.05
N THR A 67 7.73 -4.31 17.97
CA THR A 67 8.97 -3.56 17.85
C THR A 67 8.81 -2.52 16.74
N ASP A 68 9.02 -1.23 17.03
CA ASP A 68 8.98 -0.18 16.02
C ASP A 68 10.25 -0.17 15.13
N ASN A 69 10.29 0.72 14.14
CA ASN A 69 11.42 0.87 13.22
C ASN A 69 12.67 1.52 13.85
N HIS A 70 12.62 1.88 15.14
CA HIS A 70 13.75 2.32 15.95
C HIS A 70 14.23 1.23 16.92
N GLY A 71 13.57 0.07 16.93
CA GLY A 71 13.90 -1.04 17.83
C GLY A 71 13.22 -0.94 19.21
N ASN A 72 12.34 0.04 19.44
CA ASN A 72 11.63 0.15 20.71
C ASN A 72 10.55 -0.92 20.80
N LYS A 73 10.57 -1.69 21.89
CA LYS A 73 9.60 -2.76 22.15
C LYS A 73 8.45 -2.27 23.04
N THR A 74 7.23 -2.65 22.68
CA THR A 74 6.00 -2.42 23.44
C THR A 74 5.27 -3.75 23.67
N GLY A 75 4.72 -3.93 24.88
CA GLY A 75 4.00 -5.14 25.29
C GLY A 75 4.79 -6.03 26.27
N PRO A 76 4.34 -7.28 26.49
CA PRO A 76 3.18 -7.91 25.84
C PRO A 76 1.87 -7.24 26.26
N GLU A 77 1.06 -6.87 25.27
CA GLU A 77 -0.34 -6.49 25.46
C GLU A 77 -1.20 -7.74 25.29
N GLU A 78 -2.27 -7.87 26.09
CA GLU A 78 -3.17 -9.03 26.02
C GLU A 78 -4.59 -8.58 25.63
N LEU A 79 -5.13 -9.20 24.57
CA LEU A 79 -6.50 -9.01 24.13
C LEU A 79 -7.28 -10.31 24.31
N ILE A 80 -8.42 -10.24 24.99
CA ILE A 80 -9.35 -11.38 25.09
C ILE A 80 -9.93 -11.66 23.70
N LEU A 81 -9.88 -12.92 23.25
CA LEU A 81 -10.46 -13.35 21.97
C LEU A 81 -11.97 -13.58 22.09
N GLU A 82 -12.69 -12.50 22.41
CA GLU A 82 -14.15 -12.43 22.45
C GLU A 82 -14.61 -11.31 21.49
N PRO A 83 -15.57 -11.58 20.58
CA PRO A 83 -15.95 -10.62 19.54
C PRO A 83 -16.36 -9.22 20.03
N ALA A 84 -17.14 -9.12 21.11
CA ALA A 84 -17.59 -7.81 21.60
C ALA A 84 -16.44 -7.00 22.22
N ALA A 85 -15.56 -7.66 22.98
CA ALA A 85 -14.36 -7.04 23.55
C ALA A 85 -13.41 -6.53 22.46
N LEU A 86 -13.14 -7.35 21.44
CA LEU A 86 -12.27 -6.96 20.32
C LEU A 86 -12.85 -5.79 19.51
N LEU A 87 -14.16 -5.80 19.26
CA LEU A 87 -14.83 -4.71 18.55
C LEU A 87 -14.78 -3.39 19.35
N ALA A 88 -14.85 -3.45 20.68
CA ALA A 88 -14.70 -2.27 21.53
C ALA A 88 -13.29 -1.66 21.41
N VAL A 89 -12.24 -2.49 21.44
CA VAL A 89 -10.85 -2.04 21.24
C VAL A 89 -10.64 -1.50 19.82
N ALA A 90 -11.20 -2.16 18.81
CA ALA A 90 -11.13 -1.71 17.42
C ALA A 90 -11.72 -0.29 17.25
N ARG A 91 -12.88 -0.02 17.88
CA ARG A 91 -13.55 1.28 17.79
C ARG A 91 -12.87 2.40 18.59
N ALA A 92 -12.10 2.06 19.62
CA ALA A 92 -11.37 3.04 20.42
C ALA A 92 -10.23 3.72 19.65
N GLY A 93 -9.73 3.10 18.59
CA GLY A 93 -8.60 3.60 17.81
C GLY A 93 -7.24 3.33 18.47
N GLY A 94 -6.18 3.91 17.91
CA GLY A 94 -4.80 3.62 18.32
C GLY A 94 -4.22 2.34 17.70
N PHE A 95 -2.99 1.98 18.05
CA PHE A 95 -2.28 0.87 17.42
C PHE A 95 -3.01 -0.48 17.55
N LEU A 96 -3.46 -0.82 18.76
CA LEU A 96 -4.13 -2.10 19.02
C LEU A 96 -5.48 -2.23 18.31
N SER A 97 -6.07 -1.12 17.81
CA SER A 97 -7.33 -1.18 17.08
C SER A 97 -7.26 -2.01 15.80
N TYR A 98 -6.15 -1.92 15.05
CA TYR A 98 -5.92 -2.70 13.82
C TYR A 98 -5.85 -4.20 14.11
N VAL A 99 -5.14 -4.54 15.19
CA VAL A 99 -4.98 -5.91 15.68
C VAL A 99 -6.33 -6.46 16.13
N ALA A 100 -7.04 -5.72 17.00
CA ALA A 100 -8.33 -6.12 17.53
C ALA A 100 -9.41 -6.23 16.44
N GLY A 101 -9.45 -5.28 15.49
CA GLY A 101 -10.38 -5.29 14.37
C GLY A 101 -10.20 -6.51 13.48
N THR A 102 -8.96 -6.86 13.15
CA THR A 102 -8.65 -8.05 12.35
C THR A 102 -9.00 -9.34 13.11
N CYS A 103 -8.64 -9.44 14.39
CA CYS A 103 -9.04 -10.58 15.24
C CYS A 103 -10.56 -10.71 15.33
N TYR A 104 -11.28 -9.60 15.50
CA TYR A 104 -12.75 -9.60 15.52
C TYR A 104 -13.30 -10.22 14.24
N ARG A 105 -12.80 -9.78 13.07
CA ARG A 105 -13.22 -10.32 11.77
C ARG A 105 -12.88 -11.80 11.60
N LEU A 106 -11.72 -12.25 12.06
CA LEU A 106 -11.35 -13.66 12.07
C LEU A 106 -12.32 -14.49 12.91
N LEU A 107 -12.63 -14.07 14.14
CA LEU A 107 -13.48 -14.85 15.06
C LEU A 107 -14.95 -14.92 14.63
N VAL A 108 -15.45 -13.91 13.92
CA VAL A 108 -16.82 -13.97 13.38
C VAL A 108 -16.91 -14.79 12.09
N SER A 109 -15.80 -15.01 11.39
CA SER A 109 -15.74 -15.75 10.12
C SER A 109 -15.23 -17.18 10.27
N HIS A 110 -14.50 -17.49 11.34
CA HIS A 110 -13.86 -18.78 11.55
C HIS A 110 -13.91 -19.22 13.00
N GLU A 111 -13.99 -20.54 13.21
CA GLU A 111 -13.83 -21.13 14.53
C GLU A 111 -12.34 -21.22 14.88
N VAL A 112 -11.93 -20.55 15.96
CA VAL A 112 -10.56 -20.56 16.46
C VAL A 112 -10.54 -21.23 17.84
N PRO A 113 -9.92 -22.41 17.99
CA PRO A 113 -10.02 -23.22 19.21
C PRO A 113 -9.08 -22.80 20.35
N GLY A 114 -8.30 -21.73 20.21
CA GLY A 114 -7.34 -21.26 21.22
C GLY A 114 -6.93 -19.81 21.01
N GLY A 115 -5.74 -19.46 21.51
CA GLY A 115 -5.16 -18.13 21.37
C GLY A 115 -3.90 -18.09 20.55
N LEU A 116 -3.32 -16.90 20.48
CA LEU A 116 -2.14 -16.63 19.68
C LEU A 116 -1.16 -15.75 20.46
N GLN A 117 0.11 -16.13 20.47
CA GLN A 117 1.19 -15.22 20.80
C GLN A 117 1.78 -14.69 19.50
N LEU A 118 1.90 -13.38 19.36
CA LEU A 118 2.44 -12.71 18.19
C LEU A 118 3.55 -11.75 18.63
N ASP A 119 4.78 -12.06 18.27
CA ASP A 119 5.95 -11.22 18.55
C ASP A 119 6.44 -10.59 17.25
N ASN A 120 6.06 -9.33 17.00
CA ASN A 120 6.73 -8.52 15.99
C ASN A 120 8.09 -8.11 16.55
N HIS A 121 9.10 -8.91 16.24
CA HIS A 121 10.46 -8.77 16.75
C HIS A 121 11.28 -7.76 15.95
N THR A 122 10.90 -7.43 14.71
CA THR A 122 11.63 -6.48 13.86
C THR A 122 10.71 -5.79 12.86
N THR A 123 10.72 -4.46 12.85
CA THR A 123 10.08 -3.65 11.81
C THR A 123 11.14 -2.86 11.06
N THR A 124 11.27 -3.07 9.75
CA THR A 124 12.10 -2.23 8.86
C THR A 124 11.27 -1.23 8.08
N LEU A 125 9.94 -1.36 8.10
CA LEU A 125 9.02 -0.47 7.42
C LEU A 125 8.98 0.92 8.08
N HIS A 126 9.24 1.96 7.30
CA HIS A 126 9.13 3.33 7.79
C HIS A 126 7.65 3.71 7.99
N MET A 127 7.28 3.94 9.24
CA MET A 127 5.91 4.31 9.62
C MET A 127 5.54 5.69 9.05
N SER A 128 4.27 5.87 8.67
CA SER A 128 3.72 7.17 8.24
C SER A 128 4.27 7.77 6.92
N LYS A 129 4.97 6.99 6.10
CA LYS A 129 5.50 7.42 4.78
C LYS A 129 4.69 6.95 3.57
N GLY A 130 3.41 6.61 3.76
CA GLY A 130 2.53 6.14 2.67
C GLY A 130 2.80 4.71 2.20
N LEU A 131 3.50 3.90 3.01
CA LEU A 131 3.86 2.50 2.75
C LEU A 131 2.91 1.48 3.40
N SER A 132 1.71 1.91 3.81
CA SER A 132 0.62 1.06 4.30
C SER A 132 0.93 0.24 5.56
N SER A 133 1.55 0.88 6.56
CA SER A 133 1.90 0.24 7.82
C SER A 133 0.70 -0.32 8.60
N SER A 134 -0.46 0.33 8.60
CA SER A 134 -1.68 -0.19 9.25
C SER A 134 -2.17 -1.47 8.59
N ALA A 135 -2.26 -1.48 7.26
CA ALA A 135 -2.65 -2.65 6.50
C ALA A 135 -1.66 -3.82 6.67
N ALA A 136 -0.35 -3.53 6.74
CA ALA A 136 0.66 -4.55 7.01
C ALA A 136 0.47 -5.23 8.37
N ILE A 137 0.08 -4.47 9.41
CA ILE A 137 -0.27 -5.01 10.73
C ILE A 137 -1.51 -5.89 10.64
N CYS A 138 -2.57 -5.44 9.98
CA CYS A 138 -3.80 -6.23 9.78
C CYS A 138 -3.50 -7.53 9.03
N VAL A 139 -2.71 -7.47 7.95
CA VAL A 139 -2.29 -8.66 7.19
C VAL A 139 -1.42 -9.59 8.03
N MET A 140 -0.52 -9.07 8.86
CA MET A 140 0.30 -9.88 9.79
C MET A 140 -0.59 -10.69 10.72
N VAL A 141 -1.61 -10.06 11.33
CA VAL A 141 -2.56 -10.75 12.20
C VAL A 141 -3.36 -11.80 11.44
N ALA A 142 -3.95 -11.45 10.30
CA ALA A 142 -4.70 -12.39 9.46
C ALA A 142 -3.86 -13.61 9.07
N ARG A 143 -2.61 -13.37 8.64
CA ARG A 143 -1.65 -14.40 8.27
C ARG A 143 -1.22 -15.26 9.44
N ALA A 144 -0.99 -14.68 10.61
CA ALA A 144 -0.62 -15.42 11.81
C ALA A 144 -1.70 -16.43 12.19
N PHE A 145 -2.96 -16.00 12.25
CA PHE A 145 -4.09 -16.90 12.51
C PHE A 145 -4.24 -17.95 11.41
N ASN A 146 -4.15 -17.54 10.15
CA ASN A 146 -4.25 -18.46 9.01
C ASN A 146 -3.23 -19.61 9.11
N ARG A 147 -1.97 -19.28 9.43
CA ARG A 147 -0.87 -20.25 9.50
C ARG A 147 -0.93 -21.10 10.75
N VAL A 148 -1.18 -20.51 11.92
CA VAL A 148 -1.18 -21.23 13.21
C VAL A 148 -2.37 -22.20 13.33
N PHE A 149 -3.53 -21.81 12.79
CA PHE A 149 -4.76 -22.61 12.91
C PHE A 149 -5.15 -23.35 11.62
N ASP A 150 -4.32 -23.31 10.57
CA ASP A 150 -4.61 -23.89 9.24
C ASP A 150 -6.02 -23.51 8.74
N LEU A 151 -6.34 -22.21 8.73
CA LEU A 151 -7.67 -21.73 8.30
C LEU A 151 -7.91 -21.90 6.78
N ARG A 152 -6.86 -22.31 6.04
CA ARG A 152 -6.86 -22.50 4.58
C ARG A 152 -7.29 -21.27 3.80
N LEU A 153 -7.00 -20.08 4.34
CA LEU A 153 -7.22 -18.83 3.62
C LEU A 153 -6.19 -18.68 2.50
N THR A 154 -6.68 -18.26 1.34
CA THR A 154 -5.82 -17.75 0.27
C THR A 154 -5.21 -16.40 0.69
N THR A 155 -4.15 -15.94 0.02
CA THR A 155 -3.61 -14.58 0.23
C THR A 155 -4.68 -13.50 0.05
N ARG A 156 -5.61 -13.68 -0.88
CA ARG A 156 -6.78 -12.79 -1.04
C ARG A 156 -7.71 -12.85 0.17
N GLY A 157 -7.88 -14.01 0.78
CA GLY A 157 -8.65 -14.16 2.04
C GLY A 157 -7.98 -13.45 3.22
N GLU A 158 -6.65 -13.53 3.34
CA GLU A 158 -5.90 -12.74 4.34
C GLU A 158 -6.11 -11.24 4.12
N MET A 159 -6.03 -10.79 2.86
CA MET A 159 -6.24 -9.40 2.44
C MET A 159 -7.65 -8.90 2.78
N GLU A 160 -8.68 -9.71 2.53
CA GLU A 160 -10.08 -9.38 2.82
C GLU A 160 -10.32 -9.23 4.33
N LEU A 161 -9.83 -10.17 5.16
CA LEU A 161 -9.99 -10.07 6.61
C LEU A 161 -9.22 -8.88 7.20
N ALA A 162 -8.04 -8.59 6.65
CA ALA A 162 -7.26 -7.42 7.03
C ALA A 162 -8.01 -6.11 6.71
N TYR A 163 -8.58 -5.99 5.51
CA TYR A 163 -9.38 -4.82 5.10
C TYR A 163 -10.62 -4.65 5.98
N LEU A 164 -11.40 -5.71 6.16
CA LEU A 164 -12.60 -5.66 7.02
C LEU A 164 -12.24 -5.36 8.48
N GLY A 165 -11.07 -5.81 8.94
CA GLY A 165 -10.56 -5.51 10.27
C GLY A 165 -10.22 -4.02 10.42
N GLU A 166 -9.59 -3.44 9.41
CA GLU A 166 -9.23 -2.02 9.39
C GLU A 166 -10.47 -1.12 9.28
N VAL A 167 -11.49 -1.52 8.50
CA VAL A 167 -12.80 -0.83 8.41
C VAL A 167 -13.56 -0.82 9.75
N ALA A 168 -13.28 -1.77 10.65
CA ALA A 168 -13.86 -1.78 11.99
C ALA A 168 -13.25 -0.72 12.93
N THR A 169 -12.16 -0.06 12.51
CA THR A 169 -11.47 1.00 13.25
C THR A 169 -11.91 2.40 12.80
N PRO A 170 -11.53 3.48 13.51
CA PRO A 170 -11.73 4.85 13.02
C PRO A 170 -10.91 5.22 11.76
N SER A 171 -9.99 4.36 11.32
CA SER A 171 -9.17 4.59 10.12
C SER A 171 -10.00 4.56 8.84
N LYS A 172 -9.66 5.42 7.89
CA LYS A 172 -10.27 5.44 6.55
C LYS A 172 -9.23 4.97 5.54
N CYS A 173 -9.01 3.66 5.46
CA CYS A 173 -8.10 3.05 4.50
C CYS A 173 -8.83 2.67 3.20
N GLY A 174 -8.13 2.75 2.08
CA GLY A 174 -8.58 2.15 0.83
C GLY A 174 -8.29 0.64 0.79
N ARG A 175 -8.93 -0.07 -0.14
CA ARG A 175 -8.73 -1.52 -0.36
C ARG A 175 -7.37 -1.87 -0.99
N MET A 176 -6.67 -0.87 -1.52
CA MET A 176 -5.36 -1.05 -2.17
C MET A 176 -4.26 -1.42 -1.16
N ASP A 177 -4.36 -0.95 0.08
CA ASP A 177 -3.26 -1.01 1.04
C ASP A 177 -2.93 -2.43 1.51
N GLN A 178 -3.93 -3.33 1.50
CA GLN A 178 -3.76 -4.72 1.90
C GLN A 178 -3.03 -5.56 0.84
N ALA A 179 -2.68 -4.97 -0.32
CA ALA A 179 -1.80 -5.60 -1.33
C ALA A 179 -0.43 -6.01 -0.77
N CYS A 180 0.01 -5.43 0.35
CA CYS A 180 1.17 -5.89 1.11
C CYS A 180 1.14 -7.41 1.43
N ALA A 181 -0.04 -8.04 1.42
CA ALA A 181 -0.16 -9.49 1.53
C ALA A 181 0.57 -10.28 0.44
N TYR A 182 0.81 -9.69 -0.74
CA TYR A 182 1.48 -10.38 -1.85
C TYR A 182 3.01 -10.29 -1.81
N GLY A 183 3.58 -9.56 -0.85
CA GLY A 183 5.03 -9.37 -0.75
C GLY A 183 5.60 -8.71 -2.00
N SER A 184 6.82 -9.09 -2.39
CA SER A 184 7.55 -8.49 -3.51
C SER A 184 6.98 -8.81 -4.90
N VAL A 185 5.89 -9.59 -5.00
CA VAL A 185 5.26 -9.92 -6.28
C VAL A 185 4.37 -8.75 -6.72
N PRO A 186 4.62 -8.14 -7.89
CA PRO A 186 3.72 -7.14 -8.43
C PRO A 186 2.33 -7.73 -8.73
N VAL A 187 1.28 -6.97 -8.43
CA VAL A 187 -0.10 -7.38 -8.66
C VAL A 187 -0.91 -6.27 -9.34
N LEU A 188 -1.82 -6.67 -10.22
CA LEU A 188 -2.90 -5.85 -10.75
C LEU A 188 -4.11 -6.07 -9.86
N MET A 189 -4.60 -5.00 -9.24
CA MET A 189 -5.87 -5.01 -8.52
C MET A 189 -6.92 -4.30 -9.36
N THR A 190 -8.08 -4.94 -9.54
CA THR A 190 -9.23 -4.35 -10.21
C THR A 190 -10.39 -4.21 -9.24
N PHE A 191 -10.90 -2.98 -9.11
CA PHE A 191 -11.98 -2.58 -8.20
C PHE A 191 -13.24 -2.33 -9.02
N ASP A 192 -14.13 -3.32 -9.08
CA ASP A 192 -15.38 -3.27 -9.82
C ASP A 192 -16.56 -3.24 -8.84
N ALA A 193 -16.96 -2.03 -8.43
CA ALA A 193 -17.88 -1.82 -7.33
C ALA A 193 -17.39 -2.49 -6.03
N ASP A 194 -18.13 -3.48 -5.52
CA ASP A 194 -17.77 -4.25 -4.32
C ASP A 194 -16.83 -5.43 -4.61
N ILE A 195 -16.61 -5.76 -5.89
CA ILE A 195 -15.78 -6.90 -6.32
C ILE A 195 -14.33 -6.45 -6.46
N LEU A 196 -13.44 -7.11 -5.71
CA LEU A 196 -11.99 -6.98 -5.84
C LEU A 196 -11.39 -8.25 -6.47
N THR A 197 -10.72 -8.07 -7.60
CA THR A 197 -9.88 -9.11 -8.22
C THR A 197 -8.41 -8.73 -8.14
N VAL A 198 -7.55 -9.74 -7.95
CA VAL A 198 -6.10 -9.56 -7.89
C VAL A 198 -5.43 -10.56 -8.79
N GLN A 199 -4.57 -10.08 -9.68
CA GLN A 199 -3.81 -10.90 -10.61
C GLN A 199 -2.31 -10.64 -10.41
N ARG A 200 -1.50 -11.69 -10.36
CA ARG A 200 -0.04 -11.55 -10.35
C ARG A 200 0.42 -11.00 -11.69
N VAL A 201 1.34 -10.04 -11.65
CA VAL A 201 1.87 -9.38 -12.84
C VAL A 201 3.26 -9.93 -13.14
N GLN A 202 3.46 -10.36 -14.37
CA GLN A 202 4.77 -10.74 -14.87
C GLN A 202 5.68 -9.51 -14.94
N LEU A 203 6.92 -9.67 -14.51
CA LEU A 203 7.95 -8.66 -14.62
C LEU A 203 9.21 -9.29 -15.22
N ALA A 204 9.57 -8.89 -16.44
CA ALA A 204 10.69 -9.50 -17.16
C ALA A 204 12.06 -8.92 -16.82
N ALA A 205 12.12 -7.67 -16.34
CA ALA A 205 13.34 -6.97 -15.97
C ALA A 205 13.21 -6.32 -14.58
N PRO A 206 14.30 -6.23 -13.78
CA PRO A 206 14.23 -5.61 -12.46
C PRO A 206 13.82 -4.13 -12.54
N LEU A 207 13.09 -3.66 -11.54
CA LEU A 207 12.78 -2.23 -11.36
C LEU A 207 13.64 -1.69 -10.21
N HIS A 208 14.51 -0.73 -10.52
CA HIS A 208 15.33 -0.03 -9.53
C HIS A 208 14.66 1.30 -9.17
N LEU A 209 13.94 1.33 -8.06
CA LEU A 209 13.15 2.47 -7.62
C LEU A 209 13.86 3.20 -6.48
N VAL A 210 13.68 4.51 -6.37
CA VAL A 210 14.02 5.29 -5.19
C VAL A 210 12.75 5.94 -4.67
N LEU A 211 12.41 5.66 -3.41
CA LEU A 211 11.38 6.38 -2.68
C LEU A 211 12.04 7.54 -1.95
N VAL A 212 11.52 8.75 -2.18
CA VAL A 212 12.10 9.98 -1.64
C VAL A 212 11.09 10.59 -0.68
N ASP A 213 11.46 10.71 0.59
CA ASP A 213 10.72 11.51 1.56
C ASP A 213 10.96 12.98 1.27
N LEU A 214 9.91 13.70 0.89
CA LEU A 214 10.04 15.09 0.47
C LEU A 214 10.29 16.04 1.65
N GLY A 215 10.18 15.56 2.89
CA GLY A 215 10.43 16.35 4.09
C GLY A 215 9.44 17.52 4.28
N ALA A 216 8.33 17.48 3.56
CA ALA A 216 7.30 18.51 3.53
C ALA A 216 5.96 17.95 4.02
N THR A 217 4.96 18.81 4.13
CA THR A 217 3.69 18.47 4.75
C THR A 217 2.57 18.44 3.73
N LYS A 218 1.66 17.47 3.92
CA LYS A 218 0.39 17.39 3.21
C LYS A 218 -0.70 16.85 4.13
N ASP A 219 -1.94 17.21 3.85
CA ASP A 219 -3.12 16.65 4.50
C ASP A 219 -3.85 15.69 3.55
N THR A 220 -3.56 14.41 3.71
CA THR A 220 -4.22 13.31 2.99
C THR A 220 -5.74 13.35 3.13
N THR A 221 -6.27 13.73 4.29
CA THR A 221 -7.72 13.79 4.52
C THR A 221 -8.37 14.88 3.68
N THR A 222 -7.71 16.04 3.60
CA THR A 222 -8.17 17.15 2.76
C THR A 222 -8.11 16.77 1.27
N ILE A 223 -7.01 16.17 0.80
CA ILE A 223 -6.89 15.68 -0.58
C ILE A 223 -8.01 14.71 -0.92
N LEU A 224 -8.19 13.64 -0.12
CA LEU A 224 -9.20 12.63 -0.38
C LEU A 224 -10.60 13.22 -0.38
N ARG A 225 -10.92 14.09 0.59
CA ARG A 225 -12.23 14.77 0.65
C ARG A 225 -12.48 15.61 -0.60
N SER A 226 -11.48 16.34 -1.09
CA SER A 226 -11.60 17.18 -2.28
C SER A 226 -11.80 16.38 -3.56
N LEU A 227 -11.05 15.28 -3.75
CA LEU A 227 -11.17 14.42 -4.93
C LEU A 227 -12.48 13.61 -4.91
N GLN A 228 -12.86 13.04 -3.76
CA GLN A 228 -14.05 12.21 -3.63
C GLN A 228 -15.36 13.00 -3.85
N ARG A 229 -15.36 14.33 -3.66
CA ARG A 229 -16.51 15.19 -4.00
C ARG A 229 -16.92 15.14 -5.47
N ALA A 230 -16.01 14.73 -6.36
CA ALA A 230 -16.34 14.54 -7.77
C ALA A 230 -17.22 13.31 -8.05
N TYR A 231 -17.39 12.41 -7.06
CA TYR A 231 -18.05 11.13 -7.23
C TYR A 231 -19.36 11.06 -6.44
N PRO A 232 -20.37 10.30 -6.93
CA PRO A 232 -20.36 9.47 -8.14
C PRO A 232 -20.71 10.24 -9.43
N LYS A 233 -21.07 11.53 -9.33
CA LYS A 233 -21.46 12.35 -10.50
C LYS A 233 -20.65 13.64 -10.49
N PRO A 234 -19.93 13.95 -11.58
CA PRO A 234 -19.20 15.20 -11.68
C PRO A 234 -20.16 16.36 -11.96
N GLU A 235 -19.93 17.49 -11.32
CA GLU A 235 -20.72 18.73 -11.42
C GLU A 235 -19.95 19.86 -12.13
N THR A 236 -18.64 19.71 -12.34
CA THR A 236 -17.77 20.73 -12.94
C THR A 236 -16.81 20.13 -13.96
N PRO A 237 -16.27 20.92 -14.91
CA PRO A 237 -15.26 20.45 -15.86
C PRO A 237 -14.01 19.85 -15.20
N HIS A 238 -13.61 20.35 -14.03
CA HIS A 238 -12.50 19.77 -13.26
C HIS A 238 -12.86 18.39 -12.69
N GLN A 239 -14.09 18.22 -12.20
CA GLN A 239 -14.56 16.92 -11.72
C GLN A 239 -14.71 15.91 -12.86
N GLU A 240 -15.20 16.33 -14.04
CA GLU A 240 -15.19 15.50 -15.25
C GLU A 240 -13.76 15.10 -15.66
N GLY A 241 -12.80 16.02 -15.52
CA GLY A 241 -11.38 15.76 -15.67
C GLY A 241 -10.90 14.62 -14.78
N LEU A 242 -11.28 14.63 -13.50
CA LEU A 242 -10.95 13.56 -12.55
C LEU A 242 -11.58 12.21 -12.93
N HIS A 243 -12.81 12.19 -13.44
CA HIS A 243 -13.44 10.96 -13.95
C HIS A 243 -12.67 10.38 -15.14
N ARG A 244 -12.21 11.25 -16.06
CA ARG A 244 -11.36 10.81 -17.18
C ARG A 244 -10.02 10.27 -16.70
N LEU A 245 -9.40 10.93 -15.71
CA LEU A 245 -8.12 10.53 -15.11
C LEU A 245 -8.21 9.14 -14.47
N LEU A 246 -9.17 8.94 -13.57
CA LEU A 246 -9.29 7.71 -12.77
C LEU A 246 -10.04 6.58 -13.49
N GLY A 247 -10.65 6.85 -14.65
CA GLY A 247 -11.30 5.86 -15.50
C GLY A 247 -10.50 5.58 -16.78
N PRO A 248 -10.91 6.10 -17.95
CA PRO A 248 -10.28 5.75 -19.23
C PRO A 248 -8.76 5.96 -19.31
N LEU A 249 -8.22 7.04 -18.73
CA LEU A 249 -6.78 7.30 -18.73
C LEU A 249 -6.02 6.32 -17.83
N ASN A 250 -6.58 6.00 -16.65
CA ASN A 250 -6.06 4.95 -15.78
C ASN A 250 -5.98 3.60 -16.51
N HIS A 251 -7.04 3.18 -17.20
CA HIS A 251 -7.04 1.91 -17.96
C HIS A 251 -5.97 1.88 -19.04
N ARG A 252 -5.82 2.98 -19.78
CA ARG A 252 -4.80 3.09 -20.82
C ARG A 252 -3.39 3.00 -20.23
N ILE A 253 -3.09 3.78 -19.20
CA ILE A 253 -1.76 3.81 -18.57
C ILE A 253 -1.43 2.47 -17.94
N THR A 254 -2.35 1.89 -17.15
CA THR A 254 -2.13 0.59 -16.51
C THR A 254 -1.99 -0.53 -17.55
N GLY A 255 -2.81 -0.54 -18.59
CA GLY A 255 -2.68 -1.51 -19.69
C GLY A 255 -1.32 -1.42 -20.40
N GLN A 256 -0.84 -0.20 -20.69
CA GLN A 256 0.48 0.01 -21.29
C GLN A 256 1.62 -0.35 -20.31
N ALA A 257 1.45 -0.09 -19.01
CA ALA A 257 2.42 -0.47 -17.99
C ALA A 257 2.53 -2.00 -17.87
N LEU A 258 1.42 -2.74 -17.89
CA LEU A 258 1.43 -4.21 -17.90
C LEU A 258 2.20 -4.77 -19.10
N GLN A 259 1.98 -4.19 -20.29
CA GLN A 259 2.71 -4.57 -21.50
C GLN A 259 4.21 -4.31 -21.37
N ALA A 260 4.59 -3.13 -20.86
CA ALA A 260 5.98 -2.76 -20.65
C ALA A 260 6.67 -3.63 -19.58
N MET A 261 5.99 -3.95 -18.48
CA MET A 261 6.49 -4.87 -17.44
C MET A 261 6.74 -6.27 -18.00
N ALA A 262 5.81 -6.80 -18.79
CA ALA A 262 5.95 -8.11 -19.42
C ALA A 262 7.07 -8.16 -20.47
N ALA A 263 7.31 -7.05 -21.18
CA ALA A 263 8.38 -6.92 -22.16
C ALA A 263 9.75 -6.57 -21.55
N GLY A 264 9.80 -6.15 -20.28
CA GLY A 264 11.01 -5.65 -19.62
C GLY A 264 11.41 -4.25 -20.07
N ASP A 265 10.49 -3.47 -20.64
CA ASP A 265 10.74 -2.10 -21.11
C ASP A 265 10.64 -1.09 -19.96
N THR A 266 11.71 -1.02 -19.16
CA THR A 266 11.78 -0.12 -18.00
C THR A 266 11.77 1.35 -18.40
N ARG A 267 12.25 1.68 -19.61
CA ARG A 267 12.20 3.05 -20.14
C ARG A 267 10.77 3.48 -20.37
N ARG A 268 9.97 2.64 -21.05
CA ARG A 268 8.54 2.93 -21.27
C ARG A 268 7.78 3.06 -19.96
N LEU A 269 8.12 2.28 -18.94
CA LEU A 269 7.53 2.43 -17.60
C LEU A 269 7.84 3.80 -16.99
N GLY A 270 9.07 4.30 -17.10
CA GLY A 270 9.42 5.64 -16.63
C GLY A 270 8.68 6.74 -17.38
N GLU A 271 8.57 6.63 -18.70
CA GLU A 271 7.77 7.55 -19.52
C GLU A 271 6.29 7.57 -19.10
N LEU A 272 5.73 6.41 -18.79
CA LEU A 272 4.36 6.30 -18.26
C LEU A 272 4.21 6.92 -16.87
N MET A 273 5.23 6.84 -16.00
CA MET A 273 5.20 7.52 -14.69
C MET A 273 5.15 9.05 -14.85
N LEU A 274 5.96 9.59 -15.77
CA LEU A 274 5.94 11.02 -16.10
C LEU A 274 4.59 11.45 -16.68
N GLU A 275 4.04 10.64 -17.59
CA GLU A 275 2.73 10.90 -18.17
C GLU A 275 1.63 10.87 -17.09
N ALA A 276 1.66 9.88 -16.19
CA ALA A 276 0.71 9.76 -15.10
C ALA A 276 0.78 10.95 -14.14
N GLN A 277 1.98 11.42 -13.79
CA GLN A 277 2.14 12.60 -12.96
C GLN A 277 1.58 13.85 -13.63
N ARG A 278 1.98 14.11 -14.89
CA ARG A 278 1.51 15.28 -15.64
C ARG A 278 -0.02 15.32 -15.76
N LEU A 279 -0.65 14.17 -16.05
CA LEU A 279 -2.10 14.06 -16.13
C LEU A 279 -2.77 14.27 -14.76
N PHE A 280 -2.15 13.80 -13.68
CA PHE A 280 -2.63 14.05 -12.33
C PHE A 280 -2.59 15.54 -11.99
N ASP A 281 -1.48 16.22 -12.26
CA ASP A 281 -1.33 17.66 -12.02
C ASP A 281 -2.36 18.48 -12.80
N GLU A 282 -2.61 18.10 -14.06
CA GLU A 282 -3.56 18.77 -14.95
C GLU A 282 -5.02 18.56 -14.53
N LEU A 283 -5.40 17.31 -14.19
CA LEU A 283 -6.80 16.91 -14.05
C LEU A 283 -7.27 16.82 -12.59
N ALA A 284 -6.39 16.46 -11.66
CA ALA A 284 -6.70 16.37 -10.23
C ALA A 284 -6.16 17.56 -9.43
N GLY A 285 -5.02 18.13 -9.81
CA GLY A 285 -4.38 19.27 -9.15
C GLY A 285 -5.34 20.44 -8.84
N PRO A 286 -6.14 20.91 -9.81
CA PRO A 286 -7.07 22.03 -9.59
C PRO A 286 -8.19 21.78 -8.56
N LEU A 287 -8.45 20.52 -8.18
CA LEU A 287 -9.50 20.19 -7.21
C LEU A 287 -9.05 20.39 -5.76
N CYS A 288 -7.74 20.47 -5.49
CA CYS A 288 -7.19 20.72 -4.16
C CYS A 288 -5.83 21.43 -4.28
N PRO A 289 -5.79 22.65 -4.84
CA PRO A 289 -4.55 23.35 -5.17
C PRO A 289 -3.65 23.57 -3.93
N GLU A 290 -4.25 23.77 -2.76
CA GLU A 290 -3.53 23.96 -1.49
C GLU A 290 -2.73 22.73 -1.02
N GLN A 291 -3.00 21.54 -1.58
CA GLN A 291 -2.27 20.31 -1.28
C GLN A 291 -1.56 19.72 -2.51
N LEU A 292 -2.13 19.88 -3.70
CA LEU A 292 -1.71 19.21 -4.93
C LEU A 292 -0.84 20.07 -5.86
N THR A 293 -0.61 21.35 -5.54
CA THR A 293 0.41 22.16 -6.24
C THR A 293 1.82 21.59 -6.03
N ALA A 294 2.05 20.93 -4.88
CA ALA A 294 3.21 20.09 -4.59
C ALA A 294 4.59 20.63 -5.08
N PRO A 295 5.00 21.85 -4.71
CA PRO A 295 6.23 22.45 -5.22
C PRO A 295 7.49 21.64 -4.91
N VAL A 296 7.53 20.92 -3.78
CA VAL A 296 8.69 20.10 -3.41
C VAL A 296 8.75 18.83 -4.25
N LEU A 297 7.60 18.19 -4.50
CA LEU A 297 7.49 17.08 -5.44
C LEU A 297 8.04 17.48 -6.82
N HIS A 298 7.56 18.59 -7.38
CA HIS A 298 8.00 19.04 -8.70
C HIS A 298 9.46 19.47 -8.74
N LYS A 299 9.98 20.05 -7.65
CA LYS A 299 11.41 20.33 -7.51
C LYS A 299 12.24 19.06 -7.65
N VAL A 300 11.84 17.95 -7.01
CA VAL A 300 12.56 16.66 -7.10
C VAL A 300 12.43 16.07 -8.49
N LEU A 301 11.20 15.98 -9.04
CA LEU A 301 10.96 15.36 -10.35
C LEU A 301 11.69 16.07 -11.49
N SER A 302 11.87 17.39 -11.40
CA SER A 302 12.58 18.21 -12.40
C SER A 302 14.05 18.48 -12.06
N TYR A 303 14.57 17.89 -10.97
CA TYR A 303 15.92 18.19 -10.50
C TYR A 303 16.98 17.72 -11.51
N ALA A 304 17.76 18.67 -12.03
CA ALA A 304 18.70 18.43 -13.13
C ALA A 304 19.75 17.35 -12.81
N GLY A 305 20.23 17.30 -11.56
CA GLY A 305 21.29 16.37 -11.13
C GLY A 305 20.93 14.89 -11.21
N ILE A 306 19.66 14.54 -11.40
CA ILE A 306 19.20 13.14 -11.50
C ILE A 306 18.59 12.75 -12.84
N GLN A 307 18.39 13.70 -13.78
CA GLN A 307 17.63 13.43 -15.01
C GLN A 307 18.30 12.37 -15.91
N ASP A 308 19.63 12.34 -15.94
CA ASP A 308 20.39 11.33 -16.68
C ASP A 308 20.44 9.96 -15.99
N LEU A 309 19.98 9.87 -14.73
CA LEU A 309 20.01 8.67 -13.90
C LEU A 309 18.65 7.95 -13.84
N ILE A 310 17.58 8.62 -14.26
CA ILE A 310 16.21 8.09 -14.18
C ILE A 310 15.57 7.94 -15.55
N TRP A 311 14.54 7.09 -15.62
CA TRP A 311 13.60 6.99 -16.73
C TRP A 311 12.36 7.85 -16.50
N GLY A 312 11.98 8.07 -15.23
CA GLY A 312 10.83 8.88 -14.87
C GLY A 312 10.50 8.79 -13.39
N GLY A 313 9.46 9.51 -12.96
CA GLY A 313 9.02 9.52 -11.58
C GLY A 313 7.67 10.20 -11.39
N LYS A 314 7.08 9.99 -10.21
CA LYS A 314 5.76 10.52 -9.82
C LYS A 314 5.63 10.58 -8.29
N GLY A 315 4.64 11.29 -7.77
CA GLY A 315 4.27 11.20 -6.36
C GLY A 315 3.59 9.88 -6.02
N VAL A 316 3.57 9.54 -4.73
CA VAL A 316 3.08 8.26 -4.20
C VAL A 316 1.80 8.46 -3.37
N GLY A 317 0.88 7.49 -3.47
CA GLY A 317 -0.31 7.43 -2.63
C GLY A 317 -1.26 8.59 -2.91
N SER A 318 -1.50 9.44 -1.91
CA SER A 318 -2.41 10.58 -2.09
C SER A 318 -1.81 11.77 -2.85
N GLN A 319 -0.60 11.64 -3.41
CA GLN A 319 0.13 12.74 -4.08
C GLN A 319 0.47 13.89 -3.11
N GLY A 320 0.77 15.08 -3.62
CA GLY A 320 1.22 16.22 -2.81
C GLY A 320 2.68 16.10 -2.37
N ASP A 321 3.10 16.99 -1.47
CA ASP A 321 4.47 17.07 -0.94
C ASP A 321 4.76 16.01 0.15
N GLY A 322 4.37 14.76 -0.09
CA GLY A 322 4.64 13.63 0.80
C GLY A 322 5.87 12.82 0.36
N THR A 323 5.67 11.95 -0.61
CA THR A 323 6.69 11.00 -1.08
C THR A 323 6.69 10.94 -2.59
N ALA A 324 7.88 10.94 -3.19
CA ALA A 324 8.07 10.67 -4.61
C ALA A 324 8.63 9.25 -4.84
N GLN A 325 8.35 8.69 -6.01
CA GLN A 325 9.03 7.50 -6.52
C GLN A 325 9.74 7.84 -7.82
N LEU A 326 10.96 7.34 -7.98
CA LEU A 326 11.81 7.54 -9.15
C LEU A 326 12.24 6.18 -9.69
N LEU A 327 12.02 5.92 -10.98
CA LEU A 327 12.51 4.73 -11.67
C LEU A 327 13.90 5.01 -12.27
N CYS A 328 14.92 4.41 -11.68
CA CYS A 328 16.32 4.55 -12.09
C CYS A 328 16.65 3.67 -13.29
N ARG A 329 17.69 4.05 -14.04
CA ARG A 329 18.12 3.28 -15.22
C ARG A 329 18.80 1.95 -14.89
N GLY A 330 19.33 1.84 -13.68
CA GLY A 330 20.06 0.67 -13.19
C GLY A 330 20.39 0.79 -11.70
N PRO A 331 21.07 -0.21 -11.13
CA PRO A 331 21.43 -0.23 -9.70
C PRO A 331 22.50 0.81 -9.35
N GLU A 332 23.43 1.10 -10.26
CA GLU A 332 24.44 2.14 -10.05
C GLU A 332 23.79 3.54 -10.04
N GLU A 333 22.86 3.78 -10.97
CA GLU A 333 22.10 5.01 -11.03
C GLU A 333 21.21 5.18 -9.80
N GLN A 334 20.60 4.11 -9.30
CA GLN A 334 19.82 4.13 -8.05
C GLN A 334 20.66 4.63 -6.87
N ALA A 335 21.87 4.10 -6.69
CA ALA A 335 22.79 4.55 -5.65
C ALA A 335 23.20 6.03 -5.82
N LYS A 336 23.48 6.45 -7.06
CA LYS A 336 23.82 7.84 -7.39
C LYS A 336 22.66 8.80 -7.11
N VAL A 337 21.42 8.43 -7.46
CA VAL A 337 20.22 9.22 -7.17
C VAL A 337 20.06 9.42 -5.66
N CYS A 338 20.17 8.35 -4.86
CA CYS A 338 20.14 8.48 -3.40
C CYS A 338 21.22 9.43 -2.89
N ALA A 339 22.47 9.25 -3.35
CA ALA A 339 23.58 10.10 -2.93
C ALA A 339 23.34 11.58 -3.25
N VAL A 340 22.97 11.89 -4.49
CA VAL A 340 22.69 13.26 -4.97
C VAL A 340 21.56 13.91 -4.18
N LEU A 341 20.43 13.21 -4.01
CA LEU A 341 19.26 13.77 -3.30
C LEU A 341 19.55 13.98 -1.81
N THR A 342 20.29 13.06 -1.18
CA THR A 342 20.69 13.23 0.23
C THR A 342 21.71 14.35 0.40
N SER A 343 22.75 14.44 -0.45
CA SER A 343 23.81 15.45 -0.27
C SER A 343 23.40 16.84 -0.70
N GLU A 344 22.64 16.98 -1.80
CA GLU A 344 22.31 18.28 -2.40
C GLU A 344 20.94 18.81 -1.97
N LEU A 345 19.99 17.92 -1.67
CA LEU A 345 18.63 18.31 -1.25
C LEU A 345 18.30 17.96 0.20
N GLY A 346 19.18 17.24 0.91
CA GLY A 346 18.95 16.84 2.31
C GLY A 346 17.78 15.86 2.48
N MET A 347 17.41 15.14 1.43
CA MET A 347 16.24 14.25 1.44
C MET A 347 16.61 12.82 1.83
N GLU A 348 15.74 12.20 2.63
CA GLU A 348 15.85 10.78 2.97
C GLU A 348 15.38 9.95 1.78
N CYS A 349 16.22 9.00 1.38
CA CYS A 349 15.99 8.13 0.24
C CYS A 349 15.99 6.67 0.66
N MET A 350 15.03 5.92 0.15
CA MET A 350 14.86 4.50 0.39
C MET A 350 14.93 3.77 -0.97
N PRO A 351 16.05 3.11 -1.29
CA PRO A 351 16.16 2.32 -2.52
C PRO A 351 15.27 1.09 -2.42
N LEU A 352 14.55 0.76 -3.49
CA LEU A 352 13.71 -0.42 -3.61
C LEU A 352 14.03 -1.13 -4.92
N THR A 353 14.39 -2.41 -4.86
CA THR A 353 14.54 -3.23 -6.08
C THR A 353 13.43 -4.28 -6.15
N VAL A 354 12.66 -4.23 -7.23
CA VAL A 354 11.67 -5.27 -7.55
C VAL A 354 12.30 -6.23 -8.53
N ASN A 355 12.50 -7.48 -8.09
CA ASN A 355 13.12 -8.51 -8.92
C ASN A 355 12.14 -9.06 -9.98
N PRO A 356 12.64 -9.55 -11.12
CA PRO A 356 11.82 -10.23 -12.12
C PRO A 356 10.96 -11.34 -11.51
N VAL A 357 9.72 -11.45 -11.98
CA VAL A 357 8.78 -12.50 -11.59
C VAL A 357 8.22 -13.12 -12.86
N ALA A 358 8.36 -14.44 -12.99
CA ALA A 358 7.79 -15.18 -14.10
C ALA A 358 6.26 -15.11 -14.09
N ALA A 359 5.63 -15.24 -15.26
CA ALA A 359 4.19 -15.47 -15.33
C ALA A 359 3.85 -16.73 -14.54
N GLY A 360 3.01 -16.58 -13.51
CA GLY A 360 2.57 -17.66 -12.63
C GLY A 360 1.39 -18.43 -13.17
#